data_AF-A0A6A0HDR9-F1
#
_entry.id   AF-A0A6A0HDR9-F1
#
_cell.length_a   1.000
_cell.length_b   1.000
_cell.length_c   1.000
_cell.angle_alpha   90.00
_cell.angle_beta   90.00
_cell.angle_gamma   90.00
#
_symmetry.space_group_name_H-M   'P 1'
#
loop_
_entity.id
_entity.type
_entity.pdbx_description
1 polymer ?
#
loop_
_entity_poly.entity_id
_entity_poly.type
_entity_poly.pdbx_seq_one_letter_code
_entity_poly.pdbx_strand_id
1 'polypeptide(L)'
;MGKFTMAAKHHQTIAEIYETEIADIEKAIQHYEQASDFFRGEENNSSANKCQLKVAMFAAEMENYKKAINIYEQVGDNALGSSLLKYSAKEYFFRASICYLCYDVTDAESALRRYEEKYPAFQDSRECKLIKTLLGHLQESNIDGFTEAVSEYDSISRLDQWYTKLLLRVKKTISADDLC
;
A
#
# COMPACT_ATOMS: atom_id res chain seq x y z
N MET A 1 11.00 -13.00 -29.03
CA MET A 1 11.10 -11.78 -28.20
C MET A 1 9.78 -11.04 -28.35
N GLY A 2 9.01 -10.96 -27.27
CA GLY A 2 7.59 -10.64 -27.31
C GLY A 2 7.28 -9.17 -27.62
N LYS A 3 6.42 -8.94 -28.60
CA LYS A 3 5.99 -7.60 -29.04
C LYS A 3 5.32 -6.82 -27.90
N PHE A 4 4.62 -7.51 -27.01
CA PHE A 4 3.94 -6.92 -25.84
C PHE A 4 4.92 -6.47 -24.76
N THR A 5 6.08 -7.13 -24.60
CA THR A 5 7.10 -6.69 -23.63
C THR A 5 7.68 -5.31 -24.00
N MET A 6 7.86 -5.01 -25.29
CA MET A 6 8.32 -3.68 -25.71
C MET A 6 7.25 -2.61 -25.52
N ALA A 7 5.99 -2.91 -25.85
CA ALA A 7 4.86 -2.03 -25.57
C ALA A 7 4.74 -1.73 -24.07
N ALA A 8 4.85 -2.74 -23.21
CA ALA A 8 4.82 -2.59 -21.76
C ALA A 8 5.90 -1.64 -21.24
N LYS A 9 7.14 -1.78 -21.74
CA LYS A 9 8.24 -0.88 -21.38
C LYS A 9 7.98 0.56 -21.82
N HIS A 10 7.46 0.77 -23.03
CA HIS A 10 7.09 2.11 -23.48
C HIS A 10 6.00 2.73 -22.60
N HIS A 11 4.96 1.97 -22.25
CA HIS A 11 3.94 2.41 -21.31
C HIS A 11 4.51 2.75 -19.93
N GLN A 12 5.44 1.94 -19.42
CA GLN A 12 6.11 2.23 -18.16
C GLN A 12 6.92 3.54 -18.24
N THR A 13 7.71 3.77 -19.29
CA THR A 13 8.45 5.03 -19.47
C THR A 13 7.52 6.22 -19.60
N ILE A 14 6.40 6.10 -20.34
CA ILE A 14 5.39 7.16 -20.44
C ILE A 14 4.81 7.47 -19.06
N ALA A 15 4.51 6.44 -18.26
CA ALA A 15 3.99 6.61 -16.91
C ALA A 15 5.02 7.32 -15.99
N GLU A 16 6.31 6.97 -16.10
CA GLU A 16 7.40 7.62 -15.35
C GLU A 16 7.55 9.11 -15.72
N ILE A 17 7.35 9.49 -16.99
CA ILE A 17 7.34 10.89 -17.44
C ILE A 17 6.12 11.63 -16.86
N TYR A 18 4.94 11.01 -16.90
CA TYR A 18 3.74 11.60 -16.29
C TYR A 18 3.88 11.77 -14.77
N GLU A 19 4.54 10.82 -14.09
CA GLU A 19 4.86 10.89 -12.67
C GLU A 19 5.82 12.03 -12.33
N THR A 20 6.89 12.21 -13.12
CA THR A 20 8.02 13.08 -12.74
C THR A 20 8.02 14.45 -13.41
N GLU A 21 7.71 14.53 -14.71
CA GLU A 21 7.83 15.78 -15.48
C GLU A 21 6.50 16.54 -15.54
N ILE A 22 5.40 15.82 -15.71
CA ILE A 22 4.07 16.43 -15.94
C ILE A 22 3.25 16.49 -14.64
N ALA A 23 3.59 15.65 -13.65
CA ALA A 23 2.85 15.47 -12.39
C ALA A 23 1.35 15.12 -12.59
N ASP A 24 1.02 14.45 -13.69
CA ASP A 24 -0.34 13.96 -14.00
C ASP A 24 -0.45 12.51 -13.53
N ILE A 25 -0.83 12.36 -12.25
CA ILE A 25 -0.89 11.06 -11.58
C ILE A 25 -2.00 10.16 -12.15
N GLU A 26 -3.10 10.74 -12.65
CA GLU A 26 -4.20 9.97 -13.24
C GLU A 26 -3.75 9.25 -14.51
N LYS A 27 -3.07 9.96 -15.41
CA LYS A 27 -2.52 9.33 -16.62
C LYS A 27 -1.38 8.37 -16.32
N ALA A 28 -0.55 8.69 -15.32
CA ALA A 28 0.49 7.76 -14.87
C ALA A 28 -0.12 6.42 -14.44
N ILE A 29 -1.19 6.44 -13.64
CA ILE A 29 -1.92 5.23 -13.23
C ILE A 29 -2.40 4.44 -14.45
N GLN A 30 -3.08 5.09 -15.40
CA GLN A 30 -3.63 4.41 -16.58
C GLN A 30 -2.53 3.70 -17.39
N HIS A 31 -1.38 4.34 -17.57
CA HIS A 31 -0.27 3.76 -18.29
C HIS A 31 0.45 2.66 -17.51
N TYR A 32 0.59 2.79 -16.18
CA TYR A 32 1.12 1.70 -15.36
C TYR A 32 0.20 0.47 -15.34
N GLU A 33 -1.13 0.66 -15.36
CA GLU A 33 -2.09 -0.45 -15.47
C GLU A 33 -1.95 -1.18 -16.80
N GLN A 34 -1.92 -0.44 -17.91
CA GLN A 34 -1.70 -1.01 -19.23
C GLN A 34 -0.35 -1.75 -19.33
N ALA A 35 0.72 -1.16 -18.79
CA ALA A 35 2.03 -1.81 -18.73
C ALA A 35 1.96 -3.13 -17.94
N SER A 36 1.26 -3.14 -16.80
CA SER A 36 1.08 -4.34 -15.99
C SER A 36 0.34 -5.45 -16.74
N ASP A 37 -0.76 -5.11 -17.41
CA ASP A 37 -1.55 -6.08 -18.17
C ASP A 37 -0.75 -6.70 -19.32
N PHE A 38 0.06 -5.91 -20.02
CA PHE A 38 0.97 -6.43 -21.05
C PHE A 38 2.07 -7.33 -20.47
N PHE A 39 2.65 -6.97 -19.32
CA PHE A 39 3.63 -7.83 -18.65
C PHE A 39 3.01 -9.14 -18.17
N ARG A 40 1.78 -9.10 -17.63
CA ARG A 40 1.06 -10.29 -17.17
C ARG A 40 0.70 -11.22 -18.34
N GLY A 41 0.29 -10.66 -19.48
CA GLY A 41 0.00 -11.44 -20.70
C GLY A 41 1.22 -12.17 -21.27
N GLU A 42 2.43 -11.71 -20.97
CA GLU A 42 3.71 -12.32 -21.37
C GLU A 42 4.34 -13.16 -20.24
N GLU A 43 3.55 -13.54 -19.23
CA GLU A 43 3.96 -14.32 -18.05
C GLU A 43 5.08 -13.66 -17.22
N ASN A 44 5.33 -12.36 -17.40
CA ASN A 44 6.32 -11.59 -16.66
C ASN A 44 5.72 -10.98 -15.39
N ASN A 45 5.43 -11.85 -14.41
CA ASN A 45 4.79 -11.46 -13.16
C ASN A 45 5.63 -10.45 -12.33
N SER A 46 6.96 -10.55 -12.35
CA SER A 46 7.82 -9.63 -11.60
C SER A 46 7.67 -8.18 -12.06
N SER A 47 7.65 -7.97 -13.38
CA SER A 47 7.50 -6.62 -13.95
C SER A 47 6.06 -6.11 -13.82
N ALA A 48 5.09 -7.01 -13.97
CA ALA A 48 3.68 -6.70 -13.74
C ALA A 48 3.42 -6.21 -12.30
N ASN A 49 3.96 -6.93 -11.31
CA ASN A 49 3.84 -6.58 -9.89
C ASN A 49 4.48 -5.22 -9.60
N LYS A 50 5.66 -4.93 -10.18
CA LYS A 50 6.31 -3.62 -10.02
C LYS A 50 5.42 -2.48 -10.50
N CYS A 51 4.77 -2.64 -11.66
CA CYS A 51 3.83 -1.64 -12.19
C CYS A 51 2.58 -1.53 -11.30
N GLN A 52 2.02 -2.65 -10.84
CA GLN A 52 0.86 -2.65 -9.94
C GLN A 52 1.13 -1.96 -8.61
N LEU A 53 2.32 -2.14 -8.02
CA LEU A 53 2.69 -1.46 -6.78
C LEU A 53 2.73 0.06 -6.96
N LYS A 54 3.19 0.56 -8.12
CA LYS A 54 3.12 1.99 -8.46
C LYS A 54 1.67 2.46 -8.61
N VAL A 55 0.82 1.69 -9.29
CA VAL A 55 -0.62 1.98 -9.40
C VAL A 55 -1.26 2.08 -8.02
N ALA A 56 -1.00 1.13 -7.12
CA ALA A 56 -1.55 1.11 -5.77
C ALA A 56 -1.07 2.30 -4.95
N MET A 57 0.21 2.65 -5.05
CA MET A 57 0.82 3.79 -4.37
C MET A 57 0.11 5.10 -4.75
N PHE A 58 -0.06 5.35 -6.05
CA PHE A 58 -0.74 6.53 -6.56
C PHE A 58 -2.24 6.52 -6.29
N ALA A 59 -2.90 5.36 -6.41
CA ALA A 59 -4.31 5.21 -6.09
C ALA A 59 -4.59 5.59 -4.63
N ALA A 60 -3.74 5.17 -3.68
CA ALA A 60 -3.86 5.56 -2.28
C ALA A 60 -3.66 7.07 -2.08
N GLU A 61 -2.72 7.69 -2.80
CA GLU A 61 -2.51 9.14 -2.75
C GLU A 61 -3.71 9.93 -3.31
N MET A 62 -4.37 9.38 -4.32
CA MET A 62 -5.60 9.92 -4.92
C MET A 62 -6.87 9.57 -4.13
N GLU A 63 -6.74 9.04 -2.91
CA GLU A 63 -7.87 8.67 -2.03
C GLU A 63 -8.73 7.52 -2.56
N ASN A 64 -8.27 6.83 -3.60
CA ASN A 64 -8.84 5.59 -4.08
C ASN A 64 -8.29 4.39 -3.31
N TYR A 65 -8.53 4.39 -1.99
CA TYR A 65 -8.00 3.39 -1.06
C TYR A 65 -8.45 1.97 -1.41
N LYS A 66 -9.71 1.79 -1.83
CA LYS A 66 -10.24 0.46 -2.25
C LYS A 66 -9.40 -0.17 -3.34
N LYS A 67 -9.07 0.61 -4.38
CA LYS A 67 -8.24 0.13 -5.49
C LYS A 67 -6.83 -0.22 -5.01
N ALA A 68 -6.23 0.62 -4.17
CA ALA A 68 -4.91 0.37 -3.60
C ALA A 68 -4.88 -0.91 -2.75
N ILE A 69 -5.86 -1.09 -1.87
CA ILE A 69 -6.01 -2.28 -1.00
C ILE A 69 -6.07 -3.55 -1.86
N ASN A 70 -6.98 -3.60 -2.84
CA ASN A 70 -7.15 -4.77 -3.69
C ASN A 70 -5.85 -5.15 -4.40
N ILE A 71 -5.11 -4.16 -4.89
CA ILE A 71 -3.83 -4.40 -5.58
C ILE A 71 -2.75 -4.88 -4.60
N TYR A 72 -2.61 -4.25 -3.43
CA TYR A 72 -1.62 -4.66 -2.44
C TYR A 72 -1.92 -6.07 -1.88
N GLU A 73 -3.18 -6.42 -1.63
CA GLU A 73 -3.58 -7.76 -1.22
C GLU A 73 -3.26 -8.80 -2.29
N GLN A 74 -3.60 -8.52 -3.57
CA GLN A 74 -3.29 -9.43 -4.68
C GLN A 74 -1.77 -9.64 -4.85
N VAL A 75 -0.98 -8.57 -4.83
CA VAL A 75 0.48 -8.67 -4.95
C VAL A 75 1.09 -9.34 -3.72
N GLY A 76 0.54 -9.09 -2.52
CA GLY A 76 0.88 -9.74 -1.27
C GLY A 76 0.67 -11.25 -1.30
N ASP A 77 -0.51 -11.69 -1.72
CA ASP A 77 -0.86 -13.11 -1.85
C ASP A 77 0.04 -13.81 -2.87
N ASN A 78 0.30 -13.18 -4.02
CA ASN A 78 1.22 -13.68 -5.03
C ASN A 78 2.66 -13.78 -4.49
N ALA A 79 3.09 -12.82 -3.68
CA ALA A 79 4.41 -12.80 -3.07
C ALA A 79 4.58 -13.90 -2.00
N LEU A 80 3.52 -14.28 -1.27
CA LEU A 80 3.56 -15.41 -0.32
C LEU A 80 3.80 -16.75 -1.01
N GLY A 81 3.31 -16.92 -2.23
CA GLY A 81 3.56 -18.11 -3.05
C GLY A 81 5.02 -18.26 -3.50
N SER A 82 5.84 -17.21 -3.41
CA SER A 82 7.25 -17.21 -3.80
C SER A 82 8.17 -17.09 -2.60
N SER A 83 9.04 -18.08 -2.39
CA SER A 83 10.02 -18.08 -1.29
C SER A 83 10.99 -16.89 -1.31
N LEU A 84 11.22 -16.29 -2.49
CA LEU A 84 12.07 -15.11 -2.66
C LEU A 84 11.37 -13.80 -2.26
N LEU A 85 10.07 -13.69 -2.57
CA LEU A 85 9.29 -12.46 -2.34
C LEU A 85 8.53 -12.45 -1.02
N LYS A 86 8.52 -13.57 -0.29
CA LYS A 86 7.84 -13.72 1.01
C LYS A 86 8.20 -12.62 2.02
N TYR A 87 9.44 -12.12 2.01
CA TYR A 87 9.86 -11.02 2.88
C TYR A 87 9.22 -9.68 2.49
N SER A 88 8.98 -9.45 1.20
CA SER A 88 8.32 -8.26 0.67
C SER A 88 6.80 -8.27 0.91
N ALA A 89 6.19 -9.46 1.06
CA ALA A 89 4.76 -9.58 1.36
C ALA A 89 4.36 -8.82 2.63
N LYS A 90 5.24 -8.79 3.64
CA LYS A 90 5.07 -7.98 4.87
C LYS A 90 4.84 -6.50 4.56
N GLU A 91 5.63 -5.93 3.66
CA GLU A 91 5.50 -4.52 3.28
C GLU A 91 4.18 -4.27 2.56
N TYR A 92 3.75 -5.19 1.69
CA TYR A 92 2.49 -5.06 0.96
C TYR A 92 1.28 -5.13 1.89
N PHE A 93 1.25 -6.06 2.84
CA PHE A 93 0.19 -6.11 3.85
C PHE A 93 0.19 -4.90 4.77
N PHE A 94 1.37 -4.37 5.10
CA PHE A 94 1.46 -3.12 5.88
C PHE A 94 0.88 -1.93 5.12
N ARG A 95 1.24 -1.74 3.85
CA ARG A 95 0.66 -0.70 2.98
C ARG A 95 -0.85 -0.86 2.80
N ALA A 96 -1.34 -2.09 2.61
CA ALA A 96 -2.76 -2.38 2.54
C ALA A 96 -3.48 -2.02 3.84
N SER A 97 -2.88 -2.35 4.99
CA SER A 97 -3.44 -2.07 6.32
C SER A 97 -3.60 -0.57 6.56
N ILE A 98 -2.59 0.24 6.20
CA ILE A 98 -2.68 1.71 6.29
C ILE A 98 -3.78 2.25 5.36
N CYS A 99 -3.95 1.68 4.17
CA CYS A 99 -5.04 2.07 3.28
C CYS A 99 -6.42 1.73 3.89
N TYR A 100 -6.55 0.61 4.60
CA TYR A 100 -7.77 0.31 5.36
C TYR A 100 -7.99 1.33 6.49
N LEU A 101 -6.95 1.73 7.23
CA LEU A 101 -7.08 2.78 8.27
C LEU A 101 -7.61 4.11 7.71
N CYS A 102 -7.29 4.45 6.46
CA CYS A 102 -7.81 5.63 5.78
C CYS A 102 -9.26 5.48 5.27
N TYR A 103 -9.73 4.25 5.07
CA TYR A 103 -11.02 3.96 4.43
C TYR A 103 -12.08 3.50 5.43
N ASP A 104 -11.80 2.44 6.18
CA ASP A 104 -12.68 1.86 7.20
C ASP A 104 -11.87 1.10 8.26
N VAL A 105 -11.89 1.63 9.48
CA VAL A 105 -11.19 1.07 10.66
C VAL A 105 -11.77 -0.29 11.08
N THR A 106 -13.07 -0.52 10.85
CA THR A 106 -13.75 -1.78 11.20
C THR A 106 -13.27 -2.92 10.30
N ASP A 107 -13.17 -2.65 9.00
CA ASP A 107 -12.66 -3.61 8.03
C ASP A 107 -11.16 -3.86 8.21
N ALA A 108 -10.41 -2.87 8.71
CA ALA A 108 -8.98 -2.98 8.97
C ALA A 108 -8.64 -4.09 9.97
N GLU A 109 -9.40 -4.22 11.07
CA GLU A 109 -9.15 -5.28 12.07
C GLU A 109 -9.40 -6.68 11.48
N SER A 110 -10.49 -6.81 10.72
CA SER A 110 -10.82 -8.07 10.04
C SER A 110 -9.76 -8.42 8.99
N ALA A 111 -9.30 -7.44 8.21
CA ALA A 111 -8.22 -7.63 7.23
C ALA A 111 -6.91 -8.04 7.91
N LEU A 112 -6.56 -7.41 9.03
CA LEU A 112 -5.35 -7.71 9.77
C LEU A 112 -5.33 -9.16 10.26
N ARG A 113 -6.43 -9.66 10.85
CA ARG A 113 -6.55 -11.07 11.27
C ARG A 113 -6.34 -12.02 10.10
N ARG A 114 -6.90 -11.73 8.92
CA ARG A 114 -6.66 -12.54 7.71
C ARG A 114 -5.19 -12.56 7.31
N TYR A 115 -4.48 -11.44 7.44
CA TYR A 115 -3.05 -11.38 7.12
C TYR A 115 -2.21 -12.19 8.11
N GLU A 116 -2.56 -12.18 9.39
CA GLU A 116 -1.90 -13.00 10.41
C GLU A 116 -2.11 -14.50 10.19
N GLU A 117 -3.32 -14.90 9.82
CA GLU A 117 -3.64 -16.29 9.47
C GLU A 117 -2.87 -16.76 8.23
N LYS A 118 -2.81 -15.92 7.19
CA LYS A 118 -2.08 -16.23 5.94
C LYS A 118 -0.57 -16.24 6.13
N TYR A 119 -0.04 -15.33 6.95
CA TYR A 119 1.38 -15.17 7.15
C TYR A 119 1.72 -15.00 8.64
N PRO A 120 1.93 -16.10 9.39
CA PRO A 120 2.19 -16.03 10.83
C PRO A 120 3.40 -15.18 11.22
N ALA A 121 4.43 -15.09 10.38
CA ALA A 121 5.59 -14.23 10.66
C ALA A 121 5.29 -12.73 10.52
N PHE A 122 4.13 -12.34 9.96
CA PHE A 122 3.64 -10.97 9.99
C PHE A 122 3.26 -10.54 11.40
N GLN A 123 2.66 -11.44 12.20
CA GLN A 123 2.20 -11.16 13.55
C GLN A 123 3.33 -10.67 14.48
N ASP A 124 4.52 -11.26 14.35
CA ASP A 124 5.68 -10.87 15.17
C ASP A 124 6.38 -9.60 14.67
N SER A 125 5.98 -9.11 13.50
CA SER A 125 6.61 -7.97 12.85
C SER A 125 6.21 -6.65 13.52
N ARG A 126 7.09 -5.65 13.41
CA ARG A 126 6.85 -4.32 13.98
C ARG A 126 5.70 -3.62 13.27
N GLU A 127 5.55 -3.87 11.98
CA GLU A 127 4.48 -3.38 11.12
C GLU A 127 3.11 -3.83 11.64
N CYS A 128 2.92 -5.13 11.90
CA CYS A 128 1.65 -5.61 12.44
C CYS A 128 1.37 -5.03 13.84
N LYS A 129 2.40 -5.02 14.71
CA LYS A 129 2.28 -4.43 16.06
C LYS A 129 1.89 -2.96 16.01
N LEU A 130 2.51 -2.18 15.14
CA LEU A 130 2.14 -0.79 14.93
C LEU A 130 0.67 -0.67 14.51
N ILE A 131 0.22 -1.41 13.49
CA ILE A 131 -1.17 -1.32 13.02
C ILE A 131 -2.15 -1.67 14.15
N LYS A 132 -1.87 -2.69 14.98
CA LYS A 132 -2.71 -3.01 16.15
C LYS A 132 -2.79 -1.86 17.15
N THR A 133 -1.65 -1.25 17.47
CA THR A 133 -1.59 -0.07 18.35
C THR A 133 -2.37 1.10 17.77
N LEU A 134 -2.20 1.40 16.48
CA LEU A 134 -2.93 2.47 15.79
C LEU A 134 -4.45 2.19 15.78
N LEU A 135 -4.88 0.95 15.55
CA LEU A 135 -6.29 0.57 15.62
C LEU A 135 -6.89 0.81 17.01
N GLY A 136 -6.16 0.45 18.08
CA GLY A 136 -6.60 0.72 19.45
C GLY A 136 -6.76 2.22 19.72
N HIS A 137 -5.77 3.02 19.34
CA HIS A 137 -5.85 4.47 19.49
C HIS A 137 -6.93 5.12 18.60
N LEU A 138 -7.21 4.55 17.42
CA LEU A 138 -8.31 4.99 16.56
C LEU A 138 -9.67 4.70 17.20
N GLN A 139 -9.85 3.55 17.84
CA GLN A 139 -11.10 3.19 18.53
C GLN A 139 -11.35 4.03 19.79
N GLU A 140 -10.27 4.47 20.45
CA GLU A 140 -10.32 5.31 21.65
C GLU A 140 -10.32 6.82 21.33
N SER A 141 -10.27 7.22 20.05
CA SER A 141 -10.03 8.60 19.60
C SER A 141 -8.80 9.27 20.24
N ASN A 142 -7.77 8.48 20.56
CA ASN A 142 -6.57 8.94 21.25
C ASN A 142 -5.51 9.43 20.24
N ILE A 143 -5.62 10.70 19.84
CA ILE A 143 -4.71 11.34 18.87
C ILE A 143 -3.26 11.40 19.37
N ASP A 144 -3.07 11.63 20.67
CA ASP A 144 -1.75 11.73 21.28
C ASP A 144 -1.05 10.37 21.26
N GLY A 145 -1.74 9.30 21.67
CA GLY A 145 -1.26 7.93 21.59
C GLY A 145 -0.95 7.50 20.15
N PHE A 146 -1.82 7.86 19.19
CA PHE A 146 -1.55 7.62 17.77
C PHE A 146 -0.24 8.30 17.32
N THR A 147 -0.04 9.56 17.70
CA THR A 147 1.16 10.32 17.31
C THR A 147 2.42 9.77 17.95
N GLU A 148 2.35 9.38 19.23
CA GLU A 148 3.45 8.75 19.96
C GLU A 148 3.85 7.41 19.33
N ALA A 149 2.88 6.53 19.04
CA ALA A 149 3.13 5.23 18.42
C ALA A 149 3.80 5.35 17.04
N VAL A 150 3.35 6.32 16.22
CA VAL A 150 3.98 6.61 14.93
C VAL A 150 5.41 7.13 15.10
N SER A 151 5.64 8.01 16.09
CA SER A 151 6.95 8.58 16.37
C SER A 151 7.94 7.53 16.88
N GLU A 152 7.51 6.64 17.78
CA GLU A 152 8.32 5.53 18.28
C GLU A 152 8.71 4.62 17.12
N TYR A 153 7.76 4.27 16.26
CA TYR A 153 8.05 3.45 15.09
C TYR A 153 9.04 4.14 14.13
N ASP A 154 8.87 5.42 13.80
CA ASP A 154 9.78 6.15 12.91
C ASP A 154 11.22 6.20 13.44
N SER A 155 11.40 6.26 14.77
CA SER A 155 12.71 6.29 15.40
C SER A 155 13.52 5.01 15.16
N ILE A 156 12.83 3.86 15.01
CA ILE A 156 13.44 2.54 14.81
C ILE A 156 13.40 2.15 13.32
N SER A 157 12.35 2.54 12.61
CA SER A 157 12.04 2.15 11.23
C SER A 157 11.52 3.36 10.49
N ARG A 158 12.44 4.04 9.81
CA ARG A 158 12.16 5.30 9.10
C ARG A 158 10.99 5.15 8.14
N LEU A 159 9.98 5.99 8.35
CA LEU A 159 8.82 6.09 7.49
C LEU A 159 9.19 6.88 6.24
N ASP A 160 8.88 6.32 5.08
CA ASP A 160 8.97 7.04 3.82
C ASP A 160 7.91 8.16 3.73
N GLN A 161 8.03 8.97 2.67
CA GLN A 161 7.10 10.07 2.43
C GLN A 161 5.65 9.58 2.23
N TRP A 162 5.48 8.38 1.66
CA TRP A 162 4.16 7.81 1.40
C TRP A 162 3.47 7.43 2.72
N TYR A 163 4.15 6.69 3.60
CA TYR A 163 3.62 6.34 4.92
C TYR A 163 3.27 7.58 5.73
N THR A 164 4.18 8.56 5.76
CA THR A 164 3.96 9.83 6.47
C THR A 164 2.71 10.54 5.96
N LYS A 165 2.53 10.61 4.64
CA LYS A 165 1.37 11.28 4.02
C LYS A 165 0.05 10.59 4.39
N LEU A 166 -0.03 9.25 4.34
CA LEU A 166 -1.26 8.54 4.69
C LEU A 166 -1.53 8.55 6.20
N LEU A 167 -0.53 8.35 7.05
CA LEU A 167 -0.72 8.41 8.51
C LEU A 167 -1.18 9.81 8.96
N LEU A 168 -0.69 10.88 8.33
CA LEU A 168 -1.19 12.23 8.56
C LEU A 168 -2.65 12.41 8.12
N ARG A 169 -3.10 11.70 7.07
CA ARG A 169 -4.51 11.70 6.67
C ARG A 169 -5.38 10.98 7.70
N VAL A 170 -4.96 9.81 8.16
CA VAL A 170 -5.64 9.08 9.26
C VAL A 170 -5.72 9.94 10.51
N LYS A 171 -4.65 10.64 10.88
CA LYS A 171 -4.70 11.57 12.02
C LYS A 171 -5.75 12.66 11.84
N LYS A 172 -5.87 13.22 10.63
CA LYS A 172 -6.86 14.27 10.34
C LYS A 172 -8.30 13.79 10.40
N THR A 173 -8.58 12.52 10.05
CA THR A 173 -9.94 11.98 10.16
C THR A 173 -10.37 11.87 11.61
N ILE A 174 -9.48 11.46 12.52
CA ILE A 174 -9.77 11.44 13.98
C ILE A 174 -10.08 12.85 14.49
N SER A 175 -9.25 13.84 14.13
CA SER A 175 -9.45 15.23 14.58
C SER A 175 -10.73 15.87 14.03
N ALA A 176 -11.28 15.37 12.93
CA ALA A 176 -12.53 15.87 12.37
C ALA A 176 -13.75 15.33 13.13
N ASP A 177 -13.68 14.10 13.64
CA ASP A 177 -14.76 13.49 14.43
C ASP A 177 -14.89 14.13 15.83
N ASP A 178 -13.82 14.69 16.40
CA ASP A 178 -13.85 15.44 17.67
C ASP A 178 -14.54 16.83 17.57
N LEU A 179 -14.87 17.28 16.35
CA LEU A 179 -15.43 18.61 16.07
C LEU A 179 -16.92 18.61 15.73
N CYS A 180 -17.62 17.47 15.89
CA CYS A 180 -19.07 17.36 15.70
C CYS A 180 -19.83 17.05 17.00
#